data_AF-A0AAV5RMT8-F1
#
_entry.id   AF-A0AAV5RMT8-F1
#
_cell.length_a   1.000
_cell.length_b   1.000
_cell.length_c   1.000
_cell.angle_alpha   90.00
_cell.angle_beta   90.00
_cell.angle_gamma   90.00
#
_symmetry.space_group_name_H-M   'P 1'
#
loop_
_entity.id
_entity.type
_entity.pdbx_description
1 polymer ?
#
loop_
_entity_poly.entity_id
_entity_poly.type
_entity_poly.pdbx_seq_one_letter_code
_entity_poly.pdbx_strand_id
1 'polypeptide(L)'
;MSSRPEYLSSLDSELQFVLSELREQTTVSDDLIEEAYQLVERMVISVNALPTDERAQHNATIRSYRSEIDEIKKNLALKQSQADQTARNELFGDRDYADAGSEQRSALLNNQQRLERSSDRLRDAQRVGNETESIGAGILNDLRGQREQIINSRNTLTEADGHVDRSMRTLRGMARRMAANKLLSYAIIAVLVLLILFVLASKFM
;
A
#
# COMPACT_ATOMS: atom_id res chain seq x y z
N MET A 1 0.24 -3.28 26.26
CA MET A 1 0.09 -3.49 24.80
C MET A 1 -0.89 -2.46 24.30
N SER A 2 -0.39 -1.28 23.90
CA SER A 2 -1.22 -0.24 23.27
C SER A 2 -1.73 -0.79 21.93
N SER A 3 -2.99 -0.52 21.62
CA SER A 3 -3.63 -1.08 20.43
C SER A 3 -2.90 -0.57 19.19
N ARG A 4 -2.58 -1.43 18.21
CA ARG A 4 -1.90 -1.05 16.95
C ARG A 4 -2.37 0.28 16.29
N PRO A 5 -3.67 0.65 16.29
CA PRO A 5 -4.10 1.97 15.81
C PRO A 5 -3.58 3.15 16.66
N GLU A 6 -3.43 3.00 17.97
CA GLU A 6 -2.89 4.03 18.86
C GLU A 6 -1.40 4.31 18.58
N TYR A 7 -0.63 3.27 18.22
CA TYR A 7 0.79 3.42 17.88
C TYR A 7 1.02 4.21 16.58
N LEU A 8 0.14 4.06 15.59
CA LEU A 8 0.21 4.86 14.37
C LEU A 8 -0.16 6.31 14.63
N SER A 9 -1.16 6.56 15.48
CA SER A 9 -1.53 7.92 15.88
C SER A 9 -0.46 8.61 16.73
N SER A 10 0.29 7.86 17.53
CA SER A 10 1.41 8.42 18.29
C SER A 10 2.57 8.79 17.39
N LEU A 11 2.91 7.94 16.40
CA LEU A 11 3.95 8.27 15.40
C LEU A 11 3.55 9.48 14.56
N ASP A 12 2.28 9.59 14.19
CA ASP A 12 1.76 10.73 13.42
C ASP A 12 1.90 12.04 14.22
N SER A 13 1.55 12.01 15.51
CA SER A 13 1.67 13.16 16.41
C SER A 13 3.14 13.56 16.64
N GLU A 14 4.02 12.59 16.81
CA GLU A 14 5.46 12.80 17.01
C GLU A 14 6.11 13.39 15.74
N LEU A 15 5.74 12.88 14.57
CA LEU A 15 6.21 13.41 13.28
C LEU A 15 5.71 14.84 13.04
N GLN A 16 4.44 15.13 13.34
CA GLN A 16 3.88 16.48 13.23
C GLN A 16 4.59 17.47 14.17
N PHE A 17 4.97 17.04 15.37
CA PHE A 17 5.75 17.85 16.30
C PHE A 17 7.14 18.18 15.71
N VAL A 18 7.88 17.18 15.23
CA VAL A 18 9.21 17.38 14.61
C VAL A 18 9.12 18.25 13.35
N LEU A 19 8.07 18.10 12.53
CA LEU A 19 7.83 18.96 11.37
C LEU A 19 7.57 20.42 11.77
N SER A 20 6.85 20.64 12.87
CA SER A 20 6.62 21.99 13.38
C SER A 20 7.92 22.63 13.88
N GLU A 21 8.77 21.85 14.55
CA GLU A 21 10.08 22.29 15.04
C GLU A 21 11.05 22.60 13.88
N LEU A 22 11.06 21.75 12.84
CA LEU A 22 11.81 21.98 11.60
C LEU A 22 11.38 23.24 10.84
N ARG A 23 10.10 23.62 10.92
CA ARG A 23 9.59 24.86 10.30
C ARG A 23 10.00 26.12 11.08
N GLU A 24 10.18 26.00 12.39
CA GLU A 24 10.57 27.11 13.27
C GLU A 24 12.07 27.38 13.24
N GLN A 25 12.89 26.34 13.01
CA GLN A 25 14.33 26.53 12.85
C GLN A 25 14.69 27.38 11.63
N THR A 26 15.71 28.22 11.80
CA THR A 26 16.24 29.12 10.76
C THR A 26 17.46 28.52 10.05
N THR A 27 18.13 27.57 10.67
CA THR A 27 19.33 26.87 10.15
C THR A 27 19.00 25.43 9.79
N VAL A 28 19.65 24.88 8.76
CA VAL A 28 19.55 23.45 8.46
C VAL A 28 20.14 22.66 9.63
N SER A 29 19.30 22.01 10.43
CA SER A 29 19.72 21.00 11.40
C SER A 29 19.58 19.64 10.74
N ASP A 30 20.72 19.04 10.39
CA ASP A 30 20.74 17.70 9.80
C ASP A 30 20.18 16.65 10.79
N ASP A 31 20.36 16.86 12.10
CA ASP A 31 19.87 15.97 13.16
C ASP A 31 18.34 15.86 13.17
N LEU A 32 17.61 16.98 13.10
CA LEU A 32 16.14 16.98 13.07
C LEU A 32 15.58 16.42 11.76
N ILE A 33 16.28 16.66 10.64
CA ILE A 33 15.91 16.08 9.35
C ILE A 33 16.07 14.56 9.42
N GLU A 34 17.17 14.07 9.99
CA GLU A 34 17.41 12.65 10.18
C GLU A 34 16.35 12.02 11.10
N GLU A 35 16.00 12.69 12.20
CA GLU A 35 14.93 12.25 13.11
C GLU A 35 13.57 12.13 12.40
N ALA A 36 13.18 13.12 11.60
CA ALA A 36 11.96 13.09 10.80
C ALA A 36 11.95 11.91 9.81
N TYR A 37 13.08 11.64 9.15
CA TYR A 37 13.22 10.49 8.25
C TYR A 37 13.13 9.14 8.98
N GLN A 38 13.75 9.03 10.17
CA GLN A 38 13.66 7.82 11.00
C GLN A 38 12.22 7.56 11.46
N LEU A 39 11.47 8.60 11.82
CA LEU A 39 10.04 8.51 12.16
C LEU A 39 9.20 8.00 10.97
N VAL A 40 9.44 8.54 9.76
CA VAL A 40 8.79 8.06 8.53
C VAL A 40 9.13 6.59 8.27
N GLU A 41 10.37 6.17 8.48
CA GLU A 41 10.78 4.76 8.29
C GLU A 41 10.06 3.82 9.26
N ARG A 42 9.96 4.19 10.55
CA ARG A 42 9.18 3.43 11.55
C ARG A 42 7.69 3.36 11.18
N MET A 43 7.14 4.41 10.56
CA MET A 43 5.76 4.43 10.07
C MET A 43 5.57 3.49 8.88
N VAL A 44 6.53 3.42 7.96
CA VAL A 44 6.50 2.46 6.83
C VAL A 44 6.50 1.01 7.32
N ILE A 45 7.35 0.70 8.30
CA ILE A 45 7.44 -0.66 8.88
C ILE A 45 6.11 -1.05 9.54
N SER A 46 5.51 -0.14 10.31
CA SER A 46 4.24 -0.40 10.98
C SER A 46 3.06 -0.53 10.01
N VAL A 47 3.03 0.26 8.93
CA VAL A 47 2.01 0.14 7.87
C VAL A 47 2.15 -1.15 7.07
N ASN A 48 3.37 -1.63 6.84
CA ASN A 48 3.61 -2.93 6.20
C ASN A 48 3.12 -4.14 7.01
N ALA A 49 2.81 -3.95 8.30
CA ALA A 49 2.21 -4.98 9.15
C ALA A 49 0.66 -4.99 9.11
N LEU A 50 0.01 -4.03 8.42
CA LEU A 50 -1.45 -3.91 8.34
C LEU A 50 -2.08 -4.75 7.20
N PRO A 51 -3.40 -5.03 7.23
CA PRO A 51 -4.13 -5.59 6.10
C PRO A 51 -4.12 -4.67 4.86
N THR A 52 -4.20 -5.25 3.66
CA THR A 52 -4.01 -4.54 2.38
C THR A 52 -4.95 -3.35 2.15
N ASP A 53 -6.19 -3.41 2.67
CA ASP A 53 -7.19 -2.34 2.54
C ASP A 53 -6.78 -1.05 3.27
N GLU A 54 -6.17 -1.16 4.45
CA GLU A 54 -5.77 0.01 5.26
C GLU A 54 -4.43 0.61 4.81
N ARG A 55 -3.61 -0.16 4.09
CA ARG A 55 -2.30 0.28 3.59
C ARG A 55 -2.38 1.44 2.61
N ALA A 56 -3.42 1.48 1.77
CA ALA A 56 -3.53 2.47 0.70
C ALA A 56 -3.62 3.91 1.26
N GLN A 57 -4.39 4.10 2.33
CA GLN A 57 -4.56 5.40 2.98
C GLN A 57 -3.27 5.84 3.67
N HIS A 58 -2.67 4.97 4.50
CA HIS A 58 -1.45 5.32 5.23
C HIS A 58 -0.24 5.54 4.30
N ASN A 59 -0.14 4.81 3.18
CA ASN A 59 0.89 5.05 2.18
C ASN A 59 0.73 6.40 1.47
N ALA A 60 -0.49 6.91 1.32
CA ALA A 60 -0.70 8.25 0.80
C ALA A 60 -0.17 9.31 1.79
N THR A 61 -0.46 9.15 3.09
CA THR A 61 0.02 10.04 4.16
C THR A 61 1.55 10.00 4.31
N ILE A 62 2.16 8.82 4.21
CA ILE A 62 3.63 8.68 4.23
C ILE A 62 4.29 9.43 3.07
N ARG A 63 3.67 9.40 1.88
CA ARG A 63 4.18 10.15 0.71
C ARG A 63 4.07 11.66 0.91
N SER A 64 2.97 12.15 1.50
CA SER A 64 2.85 13.58 1.81
C SER A 64 3.90 14.02 2.82
N TYR A 65 4.17 13.23 3.87
CA TYR A 65 5.20 13.56 4.86
C TYR A 65 6.60 13.61 4.26
N ARG A 66 6.96 12.67 3.38
CA ARG A 66 8.24 12.74 2.66
C ARG A 66 8.36 14.02 1.83
N SER A 67 7.31 14.35 1.06
CA SER A 67 7.28 15.58 0.26
C SER A 67 7.42 16.83 1.14
N GLU A 68 6.79 16.84 2.31
CA GLU A 68 6.83 17.96 3.24
C GLU A 68 8.22 18.15 3.87
N ILE A 69 8.88 17.06 4.26
CA ILE A 69 10.27 17.09 4.76
C ILE A 69 11.21 17.66 3.67
N ASP A 70 11.04 17.22 2.42
CA ASP A 70 11.85 17.70 1.29
C ASP A 70 11.63 19.19 0.98
N GLU A 71 10.38 19.66 1.05
CA GLU A 71 10.07 21.08 0.90
C GLU A 71 10.68 21.93 2.01
N ILE A 72 10.58 21.50 3.26
CA ILE A 72 11.17 22.21 4.40
C ILE A 72 12.69 22.26 4.27
N LYS A 73 13.33 21.12 3.96
CA LYS A 73 14.77 21.04 3.70
C LYS A 73 15.22 21.99 2.60
N LYS A 74 14.48 22.04 1.48
CA LYS A 74 14.78 22.96 0.36
C LYS A 74 14.63 24.42 0.79
N ASN A 75 13.59 24.76 1.53
CA ASN A 75 13.37 26.12 2.02
C ASN A 75 14.47 26.57 3.01
N LEU A 76 14.91 25.69 3.91
CA LEU A 76 16.03 25.97 4.83
C LEU A 76 17.34 26.17 4.07
N ALA A 77 17.65 25.32 3.09
CA ALA A 77 18.83 25.48 2.24
C ALA A 77 18.82 26.80 1.45
N LEU A 78 17.64 27.22 0.94
CA LEU A 78 17.47 28.50 0.27
C LEU A 78 17.70 29.69 1.22
N LYS A 79 17.10 29.68 2.42
CA LYS A 79 17.29 30.72 3.43
C LYS A 79 18.76 30.85 3.84
N GLN A 80 19.45 29.71 4.04
CA GLN A 80 20.87 29.70 4.38
C GLN A 80 21.74 30.25 3.23
N SER A 81 21.44 29.87 1.98
CA SER A 81 22.16 30.42 0.82
C SER A 81 21.94 31.92 0.63
N GLN A 82 20.77 32.45 0.97
CA GLN A 82 20.48 33.89 0.94
C GLN A 82 21.21 34.64 2.06
N ALA A 83 21.28 34.07 3.26
CA ALA A 83 22.06 34.63 4.38
C ALA A 83 23.57 34.70 4.02
N ASP A 84 24.11 33.63 3.43
CA ASP A 84 25.52 33.58 2.99
C ASP A 84 25.82 34.57 1.86
N GLN A 85 24.90 34.74 0.90
CA GLN A 85 25.07 35.72 -0.17
C GLN A 85 25.04 37.16 0.36
N THR A 86 24.16 37.46 1.31
CA THR A 86 24.07 38.79 1.92
C THR A 86 25.33 39.11 2.72
N ALA A 87 25.80 38.15 3.54
CA ALA A 87 27.03 38.29 4.31
C ALA A 87 28.29 38.42 3.42
N ARG A 88 28.34 37.70 2.28
CA ARG A 88 29.40 37.88 1.28
C ARG A 88 29.30 39.25 0.61
N ASN A 89 28.12 39.70 0.22
CA ASN A 89 27.95 40.98 -0.47
C ASN A 89 28.34 42.17 0.42
N GLU A 90 28.13 42.08 1.74
CA GLU A 90 28.59 43.06 2.73
C GLU A 90 30.12 43.03 2.94
N LEU A 91 30.75 41.84 2.85
CA LEU A 91 32.20 41.68 3.01
C LEU A 91 33.01 42.09 1.76
N PHE A 92 32.41 42.03 0.58
CA PHE A 92 33.08 42.30 -0.71
C PHE A 92 32.83 43.72 -1.26
N GLY A 93 32.12 44.59 -0.54
CA GLY A 93 31.74 45.93 -0.99
C GLY A 93 32.85 46.96 -1.23
N ASP A 94 34.15 46.60 -1.20
CA ASP A 94 35.27 47.55 -1.34
C ASP A 94 36.48 47.04 -2.16
N ARG A 95 36.33 45.97 -2.98
CA ARG A 95 37.45 45.51 -3.83
C ARG A 95 37.04 45.32 -5.26
N ASP A 96 36.74 46.44 -5.89
CA ASP A 96 36.76 46.56 -7.34
C ASP A 96 38.20 46.90 -7.77
N TYR A 97 38.65 46.39 -8.92
CA TYR A 97 40.00 46.45 -9.50
C TYR A 97 41.02 45.39 -9.05
N ALA A 98 40.91 44.19 -9.64
CA ALA A 98 41.97 43.57 -10.47
C ALA A 98 41.71 42.07 -10.66
N ASP A 99 40.94 41.60 -11.66
CA ASP A 99 40.80 40.14 -11.77
C ASP A 99 40.37 39.49 -13.11
N ALA A 100 40.73 40.04 -14.27
CA ALA A 100 40.40 39.38 -15.55
C ALA A 100 41.05 37.98 -15.73
N GLY A 101 42.21 37.71 -15.10
CA GLY A 101 42.87 36.39 -15.10
C GLY A 101 42.34 35.42 -14.03
N SER A 102 41.97 35.98 -12.87
CA SER A 102 41.05 35.47 -11.87
C SER A 102 39.85 34.69 -12.38
N GLU A 103 39.04 35.46 -13.08
CA GLU A 103 37.72 35.11 -13.56
C GLU A 103 37.79 33.91 -14.51
N GLN A 104 38.80 33.86 -15.39
CA GLN A 104 38.98 32.76 -16.33
C GLN A 104 39.38 31.46 -15.63
N ARG A 105 40.27 31.51 -14.63
CA ARG A 105 40.64 30.32 -13.83
C ARG A 105 39.48 29.86 -12.95
N SER A 106 38.75 30.79 -12.36
CA SER A 106 37.52 30.53 -11.60
C SER A 106 36.44 29.90 -12.48
N ALA A 107 36.30 30.34 -13.73
CA ALA A 107 35.37 29.77 -14.70
C ALA A 107 35.76 28.34 -15.09
N LEU A 108 37.06 28.05 -15.29
CA LEU A 108 37.53 26.68 -15.59
C LEU A 108 37.32 25.74 -14.40
N LEU A 109 37.63 26.18 -13.18
CA LEU A 109 37.38 25.41 -11.96
C LEU A 109 35.88 25.14 -11.77
N ASN A 110 35.03 26.14 -12.00
CA ASN A 110 33.58 25.95 -11.97
C ASN A 110 33.09 24.95 -13.03
N ASN A 111 33.63 25.00 -14.24
CA ASN A 111 33.27 24.03 -15.28
C ASN A 111 33.72 22.61 -14.91
N GLN A 112 34.92 22.45 -14.35
CA GLN A 112 35.39 21.16 -13.85
C GLN A 112 34.49 20.63 -12.73
N GLN A 113 34.13 21.48 -11.77
CA GLN A 113 33.27 21.11 -10.65
C GLN A 113 31.84 20.76 -11.11
N ARG A 114 31.32 21.42 -12.15
CA ARG A 114 30.04 21.07 -12.79
C ARG A 114 30.11 19.72 -13.51
N LEU A 115 31.21 19.44 -14.21
CA LEU A 115 31.43 18.15 -14.87
C LEU A 115 31.51 17.01 -13.86
N GLU A 116 32.26 17.20 -12.77
CA GLU A 116 32.40 16.22 -11.70
C GLU A 116 31.04 15.91 -11.06
N ARG A 117 30.28 16.95 -10.68
CA ARG A 117 28.89 16.78 -10.18
C ARG A 117 27.96 16.10 -11.19
N SER A 118 28.12 16.39 -12.48
CA SER A 118 27.30 15.74 -13.52
C SER A 118 27.67 14.26 -13.68
N SER A 119 28.96 13.92 -13.55
CA SER A 119 29.45 12.54 -13.57
C SER A 119 28.91 11.77 -12.37
N ASP A 120 28.94 12.35 -11.17
CA ASP A 120 28.39 11.72 -9.96
C ASP A 120 26.88 11.50 -10.08
N ARG A 121 26.14 12.51 -10.58
CA ARG A 121 24.70 12.37 -10.85
C ARG A 121 24.39 11.26 -11.86
N LEU A 122 25.21 11.11 -12.90
CA LEU A 122 25.04 10.03 -13.89
C LEU A 122 25.28 8.65 -13.26
N ARG A 123 26.31 8.52 -12.41
CA ARG A 123 26.59 7.28 -11.68
C ARG A 123 25.45 6.92 -10.73
N ASP A 124 24.92 7.91 -10.00
CA ASP A 124 23.76 7.71 -9.14
C ASP A 124 22.51 7.36 -9.94
N ALA A 125 22.25 8.02 -11.06
CA ALA A 125 21.12 7.70 -11.93
C ALA A 125 21.22 6.25 -12.47
N GLN A 126 22.42 5.80 -12.84
CA GLN A 126 22.65 4.42 -13.26
C GLN A 126 22.39 3.43 -12.12
N ARG A 127 22.88 3.72 -10.91
CA ARG A 127 22.65 2.88 -9.73
C ARG A 127 21.16 2.76 -9.41
N VAL A 128 20.45 3.89 -9.36
CA VAL A 128 19.00 3.93 -9.13
C VAL A 128 18.23 3.24 -10.25
N GLY A 129 18.67 3.39 -11.51
CA GLY A 129 18.10 2.69 -12.65
C GLY A 129 18.20 1.17 -12.52
N ASN A 130 19.39 0.65 -12.17
CA ASN A 130 19.60 -0.78 -11.94
C ASN A 130 18.78 -1.32 -10.76
N GLU A 131 18.69 -0.55 -9.67
CA GLU A 131 17.86 -0.89 -8.51
C GLU A 131 16.37 -0.94 -8.90
N THR A 132 15.91 0.02 -9.70
CA THR A 132 14.55 0.07 -10.22
C THR A 132 14.25 -1.11 -11.14
N GLU A 133 15.20 -1.50 -12.00
CA GLU A 133 15.07 -2.68 -12.86
C GLU A 133 14.94 -3.96 -12.02
N SER A 134 15.76 -4.11 -10.98
CA SER A 134 15.69 -5.25 -10.06
C SER A 134 14.34 -5.31 -9.34
N ILE A 135 13.83 -4.18 -8.84
CA ILE A 135 12.51 -4.10 -8.20
C ILE A 135 11.42 -4.44 -9.23
N GLY A 136 11.49 -3.89 -10.44
CA GLY A 136 10.56 -4.17 -11.53
C GLY A 136 10.51 -5.65 -11.91
N ALA A 137 11.68 -6.31 -11.97
CA ALA A 137 11.76 -7.75 -12.19
C ALA A 137 11.10 -8.56 -11.05
N GLY A 138 11.26 -8.12 -9.80
CA GLY A 138 10.55 -8.69 -8.65
C GLY A 138 9.04 -8.58 -8.79
N ILE A 139 8.53 -7.39 -9.12
CA ILE A 139 7.09 -7.15 -9.34
C ILE A 139 6.55 -8.04 -10.47
N LEU A 140 7.28 -8.22 -11.56
CA LEU A 140 6.86 -9.10 -12.66
C LEU A 140 6.77 -10.57 -12.23
N ASN A 141 7.70 -11.04 -11.38
CA ASN A 141 7.62 -12.38 -10.82
C ASN A 141 6.43 -12.55 -9.88
N ASP A 142 6.15 -11.55 -9.03
CA ASP A 142 4.99 -11.58 -8.13
C ASP A 142 3.68 -11.57 -8.90
N LEU A 143 3.56 -10.71 -9.93
CA LEU A 143 2.38 -10.67 -10.80
C LEU A 143 2.16 -12.01 -11.52
N ARG A 144 3.24 -12.69 -11.92
CA ARG A 144 3.15 -14.03 -12.48
C ARG A 144 2.64 -15.04 -11.46
N GLY A 145 3.12 -15.01 -10.22
CA GLY A 145 2.63 -15.86 -9.14
C GLY A 145 1.16 -15.58 -8.80
N GLN A 146 0.76 -14.31 -8.74
CA GLN A 146 -0.64 -13.90 -8.53
C GLN A 146 -1.54 -14.40 -9.67
N ARG A 147 -1.09 -14.30 -10.93
CA ARG A 147 -1.84 -14.85 -12.07
C ARG A 147 -2.08 -16.34 -11.93
N GLU A 148 -1.06 -17.10 -11.53
CA GLU A 148 -1.18 -18.54 -11.31
C GLU A 148 -2.16 -18.87 -10.18
N GLN A 149 -2.13 -18.11 -9.08
CA GLN A 149 -3.09 -18.24 -7.99
C GLN A 149 -4.53 -17.96 -8.45
N ILE A 150 -4.75 -16.92 -9.26
CA ILE A 150 -6.08 -16.61 -9.83
C ILE A 150 -6.58 -17.75 -10.73
N ILE A 151 -5.71 -18.30 -11.57
CA ILE A 151 -6.05 -19.42 -12.45
C ILE A 151 -6.43 -20.64 -11.61
N ASN A 152 -5.65 -20.97 -10.59
CA ASN A 152 -5.94 -22.09 -9.70
C ASN A 152 -7.26 -21.91 -8.96
N SER A 153 -7.49 -20.73 -8.35
CA SER A 153 -8.75 -20.41 -7.68
C SER A 153 -9.96 -20.51 -8.63
N ARG A 154 -9.83 -20.06 -9.88
CA ARG A 154 -10.88 -20.20 -10.91
C ARG A 154 -11.16 -21.66 -11.26
N ASN A 155 -10.11 -22.48 -11.39
CA ASN A 155 -10.27 -23.91 -11.66
C ASN A 155 -10.98 -24.61 -10.50
N THR A 156 -10.56 -24.36 -9.26
CA THR A 156 -11.20 -24.90 -8.05
C THR A 156 -12.66 -24.46 -7.94
N LEU A 157 -12.97 -23.20 -8.23
CA LEU A 157 -14.35 -22.70 -8.27
C LEU A 157 -15.19 -23.43 -9.33
N THR A 158 -14.64 -23.61 -10.53
CA THR A 158 -15.33 -24.34 -11.62
C THR A 158 -15.60 -25.80 -11.25
N GLU A 159 -14.65 -26.44 -10.57
CA GLU A 159 -14.82 -27.81 -10.07
C GLU A 159 -15.90 -27.86 -8.96
N ALA A 160 -15.87 -26.91 -8.01
CA ALA A 160 -16.86 -26.78 -6.96
C ALA A 160 -18.28 -26.58 -7.53
N ASP A 161 -18.45 -25.72 -8.54
CA ASP A 161 -19.72 -25.53 -9.25
C ASP A 161 -20.23 -26.84 -9.87
N GLY A 162 -19.32 -27.64 -10.46
CA GLY A 162 -19.63 -28.97 -10.98
C GLY A 162 -20.08 -29.98 -9.89
N HIS A 163 -19.53 -29.88 -8.68
CA HIS A 163 -19.97 -30.68 -7.54
C HIS A 163 -21.34 -30.22 -7.00
N VAL A 164 -21.62 -28.91 -7.02
CA VAL A 164 -22.91 -28.35 -6.64
C VAL A 164 -24.02 -28.82 -7.59
N ASP A 165 -23.81 -28.79 -8.91
CA ASP A 165 -24.82 -29.28 -9.87
C ASP A 165 -25.13 -30.78 -9.68
N ARG A 166 -24.09 -31.60 -9.49
CA ARG A 166 -24.26 -33.04 -9.19
C ARG A 166 -25.04 -33.27 -7.89
N SER A 167 -24.74 -32.49 -6.86
CA SER A 167 -25.45 -32.55 -5.57
C SER A 167 -26.91 -32.16 -5.73
N MET A 168 -27.22 -31.09 -6.47
CA MET A 168 -28.59 -30.67 -6.78
C MET A 168 -29.37 -31.73 -7.59
N ARG A 169 -28.72 -32.40 -8.56
CA ARG A 169 -29.33 -33.50 -9.31
C ARG A 169 -29.71 -34.67 -8.39
N THR A 170 -28.80 -35.02 -7.48
CA THR A 170 -29.01 -36.11 -6.52
C THR A 170 -30.13 -35.78 -5.53
N LEU A 171 -30.11 -34.58 -4.95
CA LEU A 171 -31.15 -34.08 -4.04
C LEU A 171 -32.52 -34.05 -4.72
N ARG A 172 -32.63 -33.58 -5.96
CA ARG A 172 -33.88 -33.62 -6.74
C ARG A 172 -34.38 -35.06 -6.97
N GLY A 173 -33.47 -36.03 -7.11
CA GLY A 173 -33.81 -37.45 -7.19
C GLY A 173 -34.37 -37.99 -5.88
N MET A 174 -33.73 -37.66 -4.76
CA MET A 174 -34.20 -38.05 -3.42
C MET A 174 -35.55 -37.41 -3.08
N ALA A 175 -35.74 -36.13 -3.41
CA ALA A 175 -37.00 -35.41 -3.18
C ALA A 175 -38.17 -36.05 -3.92
N ARG A 176 -37.98 -36.46 -5.19
CA ARG A 176 -39.01 -37.18 -5.96
C ARG A 176 -39.36 -38.54 -5.35
N ARG A 177 -38.36 -39.33 -4.96
CA ARG A 177 -38.58 -40.62 -4.29
C ARG A 177 -39.32 -40.45 -2.97
N MET A 178 -38.96 -39.43 -2.18
CA MET A 178 -39.63 -39.11 -0.92
C MET A 178 -41.10 -38.74 -1.15
N ALA A 179 -41.41 -37.91 -2.15
CA ALA A 179 -42.78 -37.54 -2.49
C ALA A 179 -43.61 -38.75 -2.93
N ALA A 180 -43.06 -39.62 -3.77
CA ALA A 180 -43.71 -40.87 -4.19
C ALA A 180 -43.99 -41.80 -3.00
N ASN A 181 -43.01 -41.98 -2.11
CA ASN A 181 -43.17 -42.81 -0.91
C ASN A 181 -44.25 -42.23 0.03
N LYS A 182 -44.29 -40.90 0.21
CA LYS A 182 -45.34 -40.23 0.99
C LYS A 182 -46.72 -40.45 0.36
N LEU A 183 -46.87 -40.26 -0.95
CA LEU A 183 -48.13 -40.48 -1.66
C LEU A 183 -48.63 -41.92 -1.55
N LEU A 184 -47.72 -42.90 -1.68
CA LEU A 184 -48.04 -44.31 -1.51
C LEU A 184 -48.50 -44.62 -0.08
N SER A 185 -47.83 -44.04 0.93
CA SER A 185 -48.24 -44.21 2.33
C SER A 185 -49.64 -43.64 2.61
N TYR A 186 -49.97 -42.46 2.07
CA TYR A 186 -51.30 -41.87 2.21
C TYR A 186 -52.38 -42.66 1.47
N ALA A 187 -52.08 -43.23 0.31
CA ALA A 187 -53.01 -44.10 -0.41
C ALA A 187 -53.38 -45.35 0.41
N ILE A 188 -52.40 -46.02 1.03
CA ILE A 188 -52.66 -47.20 1.89
C ILE A 188 -53.53 -46.83 3.09
N ILE A 189 -53.22 -45.72 3.76
CA ILE A 189 -54.01 -45.24 4.92
C ILE A 189 -55.45 -44.94 4.48
N ALA A 190 -55.65 -44.27 3.35
CA ALA A 190 -56.98 -43.96 2.83
C ALA A 190 -57.81 -45.22 2.55
N VAL A 191 -57.20 -46.24 1.93
CA VAL A 191 -57.86 -47.53 1.64
C VAL A 191 -58.25 -48.24 2.94
N LEU A 192 -57.37 -48.27 3.95
CA LEU A 192 -57.66 -48.89 5.25
C LEU A 192 -58.85 -48.22 5.94
N VAL A 193 -58.89 -46.88 5.97
CA VAL A 193 -60.00 -46.13 6.56
C VAL A 193 -61.31 -46.43 5.82
N LEU A 194 -61.28 -46.46 4.48
CA LEU A 194 -62.47 -46.75 3.67
C LEU A 194 -63.00 -48.17 3.96
N LEU A 195 -62.12 -49.17 4.06
CA LEU A 195 -62.50 -50.54 4.43
C LEU A 195 -63.11 -50.62 5.84
N ILE A 196 -62.53 -49.93 6.82
CA ILE A 196 -63.09 -49.88 8.18
C ILE A 196 -64.48 -49.28 8.17
N LEU A 197 -64.67 -48.14 7.48
CA LEU A 197 -65.98 -47.50 7.34
C LEU A 197 -66.99 -48.40 6.64
N PHE A 198 -66.58 -49.10 5.58
CA PHE A 198 -67.42 -50.04 4.84
C PHE A 198 -67.88 -51.21 5.73
N VAL A 199 -66.98 -51.81 6.50
CA VAL A 199 -67.30 -52.92 7.43
C VAL A 199 -68.24 -52.44 8.54
N LEU A 200 -68.01 -51.25 9.10
CA LEU A 200 -68.90 -50.68 10.11
C LEU A 200 -70.30 -50.45 9.52
N ALA A 201 -70.40 -49.83 8.34
CA ALA A 201 -71.68 -49.61 7.67
C ALA A 201 -72.41 -50.94 7.41
N SER A 202 -71.71 -51.97 6.91
CA SER A 202 -72.30 -53.30 6.67
C SER A 202 -72.67 -54.07 7.94
N LYS A 203 -72.09 -53.74 9.09
CA LYS A 203 -72.40 -54.39 10.37
C LYS A 203 -73.55 -53.70 11.11
N PHE A 204 -73.69 -52.38 10.94
CA PHE A 204 -74.74 -51.58 11.57
C PHE A 204 -76.02 -51.47 10.72
N MET A 205 -75.95 -51.78 9.43
CA MET A 205 -77.07 -51.90 8.51
C MET A 205 -77.49 -53.35 8.35
#